data_AF-A0AA39FE35-F1
#
_entry.id   AF-A0AA39FE35-F1
#
_cell.length_a   1.000
_cell.length_b   1.000
_cell.length_c   1.000
_cell.angle_alpha   90.00
_cell.angle_beta   90.00
_cell.angle_gamma   90.00
#
_symmetry.space_group_name_H-M   'P 1'
#
loop_
_entity.id
_entity.type
_entity.pdbx_description
1 polymer ?
#
loop_
_entity_poly.entity_id
_entity_poly.type
_entity_poly.pdbx_seq_one_letter_code
_entity_poly.pdbx_strand_id
1 'polypeptide(L)'
;KVNISDDSDVYHILAFCLQTSSLKNEPHEINGQITKAGKINGMECTCKAGLGSTCKHIVAVLLFCNRNNLENLKDITSTEKKCFWNAPHNQHLKSDMRPLLEHNCFKEKQKKYEAKIKTKISSNFDNSDSNTSPVEATNET
;
A
#
# COMPACT_ATOMS: atom_id res chain seq x y z
N LYS A 1 -29.45 -6.53 -28.12
CA LYS A 1 -28.34 -7.39 -28.63
C LYS A 1 -27.32 -7.49 -27.52
N VAL A 2 -27.45 -8.51 -26.67
CA VAL A 2 -26.47 -8.81 -25.62
C VAL A 2 -25.55 -9.82 -26.26
N ASN A 3 -24.33 -9.40 -26.59
CA ASN A 3 -23.34 -10.33 -27.13
C ASN A 3 -22.77 -11.17 -25.99
N ILE A 4 -22.99 -12.46 -26.16
CA ILE A 4 -22.58 -13.59 -25.35
C ILE A 4 -21.04 -13.62 -25.21
N SER A 5 -20.63 -13.95 -23.98
CA SER A 5 -19.32 -14.37 -23.50
C SER A 5 -18.31 -14.86 -24.54
N ASP A 6 -17.14 -14.24 -24.56
CA ASP A 6 -15.90 -14.87 -25.01
C ASP A 6 -14.97 -14.89 -23.80
N ASP A 7 -15.05 -15.96 -23.01
CA ASP A 7 -14.04 -16.30 -22.01
C ASP A 7 -12.79 -16.73 -22.78
N SER A 8 -12.12 -15.75 -23.40
CA SER A 8 -10.90 -16.02 -24.14
C SER A 8 -9.85 -16.37 -23.11
N ASP A 9 -9.45 -17.64 -23.01
CA ASP A 9 -8.32 -18.08 -22.18
C ASP A 9 -7.07 -17.22 -22.50
N VAL A 10 -6.78 -16.23 -21.64
CA VAL A 10 -5.63 -15.33 -21.77
C VAL A 10 -4.55 -15.77 -20.79
N TYR A 11 -3.39 -16.13 -21.32
CA TYR A 11 -2.18 -16.35 -20.55
C TYR A 11 -1.51 -15.01 -20.20
N HIS A 12 -1.24 -14.81 -18.92
CA HIS A 12 -0.43 -13.70 -18.43
C HIS A 12 1.02 -14.17 -18.30
N ILE A 13 1.89 -13.61 -19.13
CA ILE A 13 3.30 -14.00 -19.21
C ILE A 13 4.13 -12.99 -18.43
N LEU A 14 5.01 -13.50 -17.58
CA LEU A 14 6.06 -12.73 -16.91
C LEU A 14 7.40 -13.42 -17.19
N ALA A 15 8.37 -12.65 -17.66
CA ALA A 15 9.71 -13.14 -17.98
C ALA A 15 10.79 -12.14 -17.53
N PHE A 16 11.98 -12.66 -17.27
CA PHE A 16 13.15 -11.88 -16.86
C PHE A 16 14.31 -12.12 -17.82
N CYS A 17 14.91 -11.05 -18.34
CA CYS A 17 16.05 -11.11 -19.25
C CYS A 17 17.27 -10.42 -18.64
N LEU A 18 18.37 -11.17 -18.48
CA LEU A 18 19.62 -10.64 -17.92
C LEU A 18 20.19 -9.52 -18.81
N GLN A 19 20.67 -8.45 -18.18
CA GLN A 19 21.30 -7.34 -18.91
C GLN A 19 22.72 -7.72 -19.32
N THR A 20 23.00 -7.83 -20.61
CA THR A 20 24.33 -8.21 -21.11
C THR A 20 25.40 -7.16 -20.83
N SER A 21 25.02 -5.88 -20.76
CA SER A 21 25.95 -4.75 -20.53
C SER A 21 26.06 -4.34 -19.05
N SER A 22 25.21 -4.87 -18.18
CA SER A 22 25.26 -4.54 -16.75
C SER A 22 24.73 -5.69 -15.90
N LEU A 23 25.55 -6.72 -15.75
CA LEU A 23 25.21 -7.96 -15.05
C LEU A 23 24.88 -7.78 -13.56
N LYS A 24 25.23 -6.63 -12.97
CA LYS A 24 24.93 -6.29 -11.57
C LYS A 24 23.56 -5.63 -11.38
N ASN A 25 22.94 -5.17 -12.46
CA ASN A 25 21.64 -4.51 -12.40
C ASN A 25 20.50 -5.53 -12.44
N GLU A 26 19.31 -5.12 -11.98
CA GLU A 26 18.12 -5.96 -12.05
C GLU A 26 17.84 -6.37 -13.52
N PRO A 27 17.45 -7.63 -13.77
CA PRO A 27 17.07 -8.10 -15.09
C PRO A 27 15.94 -7.23 -15.69
N HIS A 28 15.86 -7.18 -17.02
CA HIS A 28 14.69 -6.61 -17.66
C HIS A 28 13.48 -7.48 -17.39
N GLU A 29 12.43 -6.87 -16.87
CA GLU A 29 11.14 -7.51 -16.64
C GLU A 29 10.29 -7.33 -17.90
N ILE A 30 9.67 -8.42 -18.36
CA ILE A 30 8.76 -8.45 -19.51
C ILE A 30 7.41 -8.96 -19.03
N ASN A 31 6.37 -8.16 -19.21
CA ASN A 31 4.99 -8.49 -18.88
C ASN A 31 4.16 -8.57 -20.15
N GLY A 32 3.28 -9.55 -20.25
CA GLY A 32 2.60 -9.86 -21.49
C GLY A 32 1.26 -10.55 -21.34
N GLN A 33 0.40 -10.40 -22.34
CA GLN A 33 -0.88 -11.09 -22.46
C GLN A 33 -0.99 -11.73 -23.84
N ILE A 34 -1.16 -13.05 -23.86
CA ILE A 34 -1.27 -13.85 -25.07
C ILE A 34 -2.50 -14.75 -24.95
N THR A 35 -3.37 -14.75 -25.96
CA THR A 35 -4.52 -15.66 -25.99
C THR A 35 -4.07 -17.09 -26.31
N LYS A 36 -4.88 -18.09 -25.97
CA LYS A 36 -4.63 -19.48 -26.37
C LYS A 36 -4.49 -19.68 -27.90
N ALA A 37 -5.10 -18.82 -28.70
CA ALA A 37 -4.95 -18.79 -30.16
C ALA A 37 -3.63 -18.15 -30.64
N GLY A 38 -2.76 -17.70 -29.73
CA GLY A 38 -1.49 -17.06 -30.06
C GLY A 38 -1.60 -15.57 -30.41
N LYS A 39 -2.76 -14.93 -30.22
CA LYS A 39 -2.92 -13.49 -30.43
C LYS A 39 -2.29 -12.74 -29.25
N ILE A 40 -1.43 -11.78 -29.57
CA ILE A 40 -0.79 -10.92 -28.57
C ILE A 40 -1.72 -9.74 -28.27
N ASN A 41 -2.20 -9.64 -27.04
CA ASN A 41 -3.06 -8.53 -26.60
C ASN A 41 -2.21 -7.33 -26.15
N GLY A 42 -1.03 -7.57 -25.59
CA GLY A 42 -0.09 -6.52 -25.19
C GLY A 42 1.18 -7.10 -24.59
N MET A 43 2.30 -6.38 -24.75
CA MET A 43 3.60 -6.71 -24.19
C MET A 43 4.31 -5.43 -23.76
N GLU A 44 4.97 -5.47 -22.61
CA GLU A 44 5.78 -4.38 -22.08
C GLU A 44 7.11 -4.94 -21.57
N CYS A 45 8.18 -4.16 -21.72
CA CYS A 45 9.48 -4.50 -21.15
C CYS A 45 10.11 -3.27 -20.50
N THR A 46 10.72 -3.44 -19.33
CA THR A 46 11.33 -2.34 -18.56
C THR A 46 12.59 -1.74 -19.20
N CYS A 47 13.10 -2.32 -20.29
CA CYS A 47 14.20 -1.72 -21.03
C CYS A 47 13.76 -0.43 -21.76
N LYS A 48 14.70 0.49 -22.00
CA LYS A 48 14.41 1.81 -22.61
C LYS A 48 13.65 1.73 -23.94
N ALA A 49 13.95 0.73 -24.78
CA ALA A 49 13.24 0.51 -26.04
C ALA A 49 11.87 -0.17 -25.86
N GLY A 50 11.70 -0.94 -24.78
CA GLY A 50 10.48 -1.69 -24.45
C GLY A 50 9.30 -0.82 -24.05
N LEU A 51 9.56 0.42 -23.62
CA LEU A 51 8.53 1.45 -23.42
C LEU A 51 7.74 1.77 -24.72
N GLY A 52 8.34 1.50 -25.89
CA GLY A 52 7.67 1.59 -27.19
C GLY A 52 7.04 0.28 -27.66
N SER A 53 6.85 -0.72 -26.79
CA SER A 53 6.32 -2.07 -27.07
C SER A 53 7.13 -2.98 -28.00
N THR A 54 8.20 -2.48 -28.63
CA THR A 54 9.03 -3.25 -29.57
C THR A 54 10.49 -3.25 -29.13
N CYS A 55 10.92 -4.31 -28.44
CA CYS A 55 12.33 -4.52 -28.12
C CYS A 55 12.75 -5.97 -28.36
N LYS A 56 14.07 -6.19 -28.53
CA LYS A 56 14.62 -7.54 -28.73
C LYS A 56 14.26 -8.53 -27.61
N HIS A 57 14.05 -8.05 -26.38
CA HIS A 57 13.67 -8.89 -25.26
C HIS A 57 12.24 -9.41 -25.39
N ILE A 58 11.29 -8.55 -25.80
CA ILE A 58 9.90 -8.95 -26.08
C ILE A 58 9.89 -9.99 -27.20
N VAL A 59 10.63 -9.75 -28.29
CA VAL A 59 10.74 -10.68 -29.42
C VAL A 59 11.28 -12.04 -28.97
N ALA A 60 12.32 -12.05 -28.12
CA ALA A 60 12.88 -13.28 -27.59
C ALA A 60 11.86 -14.09 -26.76
N VAL A 61 11.08 -13.41 -25.91
CA VAL A 61 10.02 -14.05 -25.12
C VAL A 61 8.93 -14.60 -26.02
N LEU A 62 8.45 -13.84 -27.01
CA LEU A 62 7.44 -14.31 -27.96
C LEU A 62 7.93 -15.51 -28.77
N LEU A 63 9.19 -15.50 -29.20
CA LEU A 63 9.80 -16.63 -29.90
C LEU A 63 9.89 -17.87 -29.00
N PHE A 64 10.21 -17.70 -27.71
CA PHE A 64 10.20 -18.77 -26.74
C PHE A 64 8.79 -19.34 -26.53
N CYS A 65 7.80 -18.47 -26.32
CA CYS A 65 6.38 -18.84 -26.21
C CYS A 65 5.82 -19.52 -27.47
N ASN A 66 6.33 -19.18 -28.66
CA ASN A 66 5.90 -19.83 -29.90
C ASN A 66 6.52 -21.23 -30.08
N ARG A 67 7.72 -21.45 -29.54
CA ARG A 67 8.44 -22.73 -29.65
C ARG A 67 8.06 -23.74 -28.56
N ASN A 68 7.41 -23.28 -27.49
CA ASN A 68 7.04 -24.09 -26.33
C ASN A 68 5.53 -23.99 -26.11
N ASN A 69 4.89 -25.06 -25.65
CA ASN A 69 3.48 -24.97 -25.28
C ASN A 69 3.30 -24.06 -24.07
N LEU A 70 2.38 -23.09 -24.17
CA LEU A 70 2.09 -22.14 -23.08
C LEU A 70 1.64 -22.84 -21.80
N GLU A 71 0.93 -23.96 -21.92
CA GLU A 71 0.46 -24.79 -20.79
C GLU A 71 1.62 -25.48 -20.03
N ASN A 72 2.80 -25.60 -20.65
CA ASN A 72 3.99 -26.18 -20.02
C ASN A 72 4.89 -25.11 -19.36
N LEU A 73 4.54 -23.83 -19.49
CA LEU A 73 5.27 -22.77 -18.81
C LEU A 73 5.06 -22.89 -17.31
N LYS A 74 6.10 -22.55 -16.55
CA LYS A 74 6.04 -22.59 -15.09
C LYS A 74 5.05 -21.54 -14.57
N ASP A 75 4.08 -21.99 -13.78
CA ASP A 75 3.23 -21.09 -13.01
C ASP A 75 4.03 -20.38 -11.92
N ILE A 76 3.87 -19.07 -11.87
CA ILE A 76 4.58 -18.20 -10.92
C ILE A 76 3.80 -18.16 -9.62
N THR A 77 4.43 -18.59 -8.53
CA THR A 77 3.81 -18.56 -7.20
C THR A 77 3.90 -17.18 -6.59
N SER A 78 3.06 -16.90 -5.58
CA SER A 78 3.02 -15.61 -4.89
C SER A 78 4.35 -15.23 -4.23
N THR A 79 5.22 -16.21 -3.92
CA THR A 79 6.54 -15.99 -3.32
C THR A 79 7.63 -15.62 -4.33
N GLU A 80 7.41 -15.91 -5.61
CA GLU A 80 8.38 -15.59 -6.68
C GLU A 80 8.26 -14.14 -7.14
N LYS A 81 7.09 -13.52 -6.94
CA LYS A 81 6.91 -12.09 -7.16
C LYS A 81 7.58 -11.30 -6.03
N LYS A 82 8.24 -10.20 -6.40
CA LYS A 82 8.87 -9.28 -5.44
C LYS A 82 7.84 -8.85 -4.40
N CYS A 83 8.15 -9.04 -3.11
CA CYS A 83 7.24 -8.69 -2.02
C CYS A 83 6.99 -7.18 -2.02
N PHE A 84 5.75 -6.78 -2.33
CA PHE A 84 5.34 -5.38 -2.38
C PHE A 84 5.54 -4.67 -1.03
N TRP A 85 5.30 -5.38 0.08
CA TRP A 85 5.46 -4.86 1.44
C TRP A 85 6.91 -4.63 1.84
N ASN A 86 7.86 -5.32 1.19
CA ASN A 86 9.29 -5.13 1.41
C ASN A 86 9.90 -4.11 0.43
N ALA A 87 9.08 -3.37 -0.32
CA ALA A 87 9.57 -2.23 -1.08
C ALA A 87 10.29 -1.29 -0.11
N PRO A 88 11.51 -0.80 -0.44
CA PRO A 88 12.24 0.09 0.44
C PRO A 88 11.35 1.29 0.76
N HIS A 89 10.98 1.41 2.03
CA HIS A 89 10.15 2.49 2.54
C HIS A 89 10.79 3.80 2.09
N ASN A 90 10.05 4.62 1.31
CA ASN A 90 10.54 5.88 0.77
C ASN A 90 11.31 6.63 1.86
N GLN A 91 12.59 6.96 1.61
CA GLN A 91 13.43 7.70 2.56
C GLN A 91 12.82 9.07 2.93
N HIS A 92 11.87 9.55 2.12
CA HIS A 92 11.07 10.75 2.35
C HIS A 92 9.96 10.60 3.40
N LEU A 93 9.59 9.37 3.76
CA LEU A 93 8.71 9.05 4.89
C LEU A 93 9.55 8.63 6.10
N LYS A 94 10.72 9.25 6.33
CA LYS A 94 11.32 9.28 7.67
C LYS A 94 10.42 10.15 8.54
N SER A 95 9.23 9.66 8.88
CA SER A 95 8.54 10.16 10.05
C SER A 95 9.42 9.77 11.22
N ASP A 96 10.01 10.76 11.88
CA ASP A 96 10.65 10.51 13.16
C ASP A 96 9.66 9.74 14.03
N MET A 97 10.02 8.52 14.42
CA MET A 97 9.21 7.73 15.34
C MET A 97 9.29 8.43 16.70
N ARG A 98 8.38 9.38 16.93
CA ARG A 98 8.30 10.13 18.18
C ARG A 98 7.26 9.48 19.08
N PRO A 99 7.44 9.51 20.41
CA PRO A 99 6.40 9.11 21.34
C PRO A 99 5.05 9.78 21.03
N LEU A 100 3.95 9.07 21.25
CA LEU A 100 2.59 9.53 20.90
C LEU A 100 2.29 10.93 21.46
N LEU A 101 2.79 11.24 22.66
CA LEU A 101 2.65 12.52 23.35
C LEU A 101 3.29 13.71 22.61
N GLU A 102 4.26 13.44 21.75
CA GLU A 102 4.99 14.47 21.00
C GLU A 102 4.28 14.89 19.71
N HIS A 103 3.34 14.06 19.23
CA HIS A 103 2.58 14.36 18.01
C HIS A 103 1.52 15.45 18.27
N ASN A 104 1.48 16.48 17.42
CA ASN A 104 0.54 17.60 17.54
C ASN A 104 -0.93 17.15 17.54
N CYS A 105 -1.27 16.14 16.73
CA CYS A 105 -2.62 15.58 16.67
C CYS A 105 -3.07 14.94 17.99
N PHE A 106 -2.13 14.49 18.84
CA PHE A 106 -2.43 13.95 20.16
C PHE A 106 -2.61 15.08 21.19
N LYS A 107 -1.71 16.08 21.18
CA LYS A 107 -1.80 17.26 22.05
C LYS A 107 -3.12 18.01 21.91
N GLU A 108 -3.60 18.17 20.66
CA GLU A 108 -4.87 18.83 20.39
C GLU A 108 -6.08 18.04 20.90
N LYS A 109 -6.06 16.70 20.77
CA LYS A 109 -7.11 15.84 21.31
C LYS A 109 -7.12 15.86 22.83
N GLN A 110 -5.95 15.83 23.47
CA GLN A 110 -5.82 15.91 24.92
C GLN A 110 -6.41 17.21 25.46
N LYS A 111 -6.05 18.36 24.87
CA LYS A 111 -6.62 19.67 25.24
C LYS A 111 -8.15 19.70 25.11
N LYS A 112 -8.69 19.12 24.04
CA LYS A 112 -10.15 19.03 23.84
C LYS A 112 -10.83 18.15 24.89
N TYR A 113 -10.19 17.06 25.30
CA TYR A 113 -10.71 16.18 26.36
C TYR A 113 -10.69 16.87 27.72
N GLU A 114 -9.57 17.53 28.07
CA GLU A 114 -9.41 18.29 29.30
C GLU A 114 -10.39 19.46 29.40
N ALA A 115 -10.62 20.19 28.29
CA ALA A 115 -11.62 21.25 28.22
C ALA A 115 -13.04 20.71 28.46
N LYS A 116 -13.41 19.58 27.84
CA LYS A 116 -14.71 18.93 28.08
C LYS A 116 -14.89 18.48 29.52
N ILE A 117 -13.83 18.00 30.17
CA ILE A 117 -13.86 17.63 31.59
C ILE A 117 -14.07 18.87 32.46
N LYS A 118 -13.33 19.96 32.22
CA LYS A 118 -13.50 21.23 32.95
C LYS A 118 -14.91 21.83 32.78
N THR A 119 -15.44 21.84 31.56
CA THR A 119 -16.80 22.35 31.32
C THR A 119 -17.86 21.50 32.04
N LYS A 120 -17.71 20.17 32.09
CA LYS A 120 -18.60 19.29 32.86
C LYS A 120 -18.50 19.47 34.37
N ILE A 121 -17.31 19.81 34.87
CA ILE A 121 -17.10 20.10 36.30
C ILE A 121 -17.72 21.45 36.67
N SER A 122 -17.52 22.50 35.85
CA SER A 122 -18.16 23.80 36.07
C SER A 122 -19.69 23.74 35.95
N SER A 123 -20.25 23.00 34.99
CA SER A 123 -21.70 22.86 34.86
C SER A 123 -22.37 22.09 36.01
N ASN A 124 -21.59 21.40 36.86
CA ASN A 124 -22.08 20.68 38.02
C ASN A 124 -22.01 21.50 39.32
N PHE A 125 -21.42 22.70 39.31
CA PHE A 125 -21.24 23.53 40.52
C PHE A 125 -22.25 24.68 40.65
N ASP A 126 -23.09 24.93 39.64
CA ASP A 126 -24.06 26.03 39.63
C ASP A 126 -25.49 25.58 39.99
N ASN A 127 -25.66 24.58 40.88
CA ASN A 127 -26.98 24.22 41.38
C ASN A 127 -26.95 23.89 42.88
N SER A 128 -27.04 24.96 43.68
CA SER A 128 -27.75 25.12 44.97
C SER A 128 -26.92 25.82 46.06
N ASP A 129 -27.05 27.15 46.09
CA ASP A 129 -26.94 27.93 47.33
C ASP A 129 -28.27 27.82 48.10
N SER A 130 -28.20 27.52 49.40
CA SER A 130 -28.70 28.38 50.50
C SER A 130 -29.18 27.63 51.77
N ASN A 131 -28.81 28.21 52.91
CA ASN A 131 -29.27 28.01 54.30
C ASN A 131 -28.63 26.84 55.07
N THR A 132 -27.98 27.01 56.24
CA THR A 132 -28.45 27.76 57.42
C THR A 132 -27.30 28.07 58.39
N SER A 133 -27.34 29.26 58.99
CA SER A 133 -26.69 29.89 60.17
C SER A 133 -25.50 29.29 60.94
N PRO A 134 -24.65 30.16 61.54
CA PRO A 134 -23.47 29.78 62.32
C PRO A 134 -23.83 29.39 63.76
N VAL A 135 -23.18 28.36 64.30
CA VAL A 135 -23.17 28.09 65.75
C VAL A 135 -21.73 28.15 66.24
N GLU A 136 -21.56 28.92 67.31
CA GLU A 136 -20.32 29.37 67.92
C GLU A 136 -19.39 28.26 68.40
N ALA A 137 -18.11 28.63 68.45
CA ALA A 137 -17.01 27.87 69.04
C ALA A 137 -17.12 27.78 70.56
N THR A 138 -16.84 26.60 71.11
CA THR A 138 -16.25 26.46 72.44
C THR A 138 -15.07 25.52 72.35
N ASN A 139 -13.88 26.09 72.54
CA ASN A 139 -12.63 25.38 72.76
C ASN A 139 -12.58 25.02 74.25
N GLU A 140 -12.38 23.77 74.63
CA GLU A 140 -11.78 23.46 75.93
C GLU A 140 -10.76 22.31 75.81
N THR A 141 -9.68 22.54 76.53
CA THR A 141 -8.36 21.91 76.68
C THR A 141 -8.33 20.42 76.98
#